data_AF-A0A2G7HKK5-F1
#
_entry.id   AF-A0A2G7HKK5-F1
#
_cell.length_a   1.000
_cell.length_b   1.000
_cell.length_c   1.000
_cell.angle_alpha   90.00
_cell.angle_beta   90.00
_cell.angle_gamma   90.00
#
_symmetry.space_group_name_H-M   'P 1'
#
loop_
_entity.id
_entity.type
_entity.pdbx_description
1 polymer ?
#
loop_
_entity_poly.entity_id
_entity_poly.type
_entity_poly.pdbx_seq_one_letter_code
_entity_poly.pdbx_strand_id
1 'polypeptide(L)'
;MNKKQGVIIVTLLALIICTGVLATKLNSPLYVNGADEGSTVSFNNTSKNSNKAESKENSKSDFFAETKLTRDQKAAQTLQTLKSLIDDKNVPKEDKDEATAKYTKLAMDSNYESKIESVLKSKGFDDVICSIENDKARVIIKGKDKLTDKETRDIKNVVMSISNIQEVEIETKQ
;
A
#
# COMPACT_ATOMS: atom_id res chain seq x y z
N MET A 1 14.01 42.77 19.13
CA MET A 1 12.56 42.52 18.95
C MET A 1 11.85 42.96 20.21
N ASN A 2 10.94 43.93 20.12
CA ASN A 2 10.31 44.50 21.32
C ASN A 2 9.31 43.50 21.91
N LYS A 3 9.28 43.34 23.23
CA LYS A 3 8.40 42.35 23.92
C LYS A 3 6.94 42.44 23.48
N LYS A 4 6.48 43.64 23.11
CA LYS A 4 5.13 43.90 22.58
C LYS A 4 4.91 43.37 21.14
N GLN A 5 5.95 43.38 20.30
CA GLN A 5 5.89 42.83 18.94
C GLN A 5 5.98 41.29 18.94
N GLY A 6 6.67 40.70 19.92
CA GLY A 6 6.73 39.24 20.07
C GLY A 6 5.37 38.61 20.40
N VAL A 7 4.58 39.27 21.27
CA VAL A 7 3.22 38.79 21.63
C VAL A 7 2.29 38.79 20.42
N ILE A 8 2.36 39.83 19.58
CA ILE A 8 1.53 39.95 18.37
C ILE A 8 1.87 38.84 17.37
N ILE A 9 3.14 38.48 17.20
CA ILE A 9 3.55 37.43 16.26
C ILE A 9 3.09 36.05 16.73
N VAL A 10 3.17 35.77 18.04
CA VAL A 10 2.76 34.47 18.59
C VAL A 10 1.24 34.29 18.52
N THR A 11 0.45 35.33 18.78
CA THR A 11 -1.01 35.25 18.65
C THR A 11 -1.45 35.08 17.20
N LEU A 12 -0.77 35.73 16.25
CA LEU A 12 -1.07 35.62 14.83
C LEU A 12 -0.75 34.22 14.29
N LEU A 13 0.36 33.60 14.72
CA LEU A 13 0.70 32.22 14.36
C LEU A 13 -0.27 31.19 14.94
N ALA A 14 -0.73 31.38 16.18
CA ALA A 14 -1.72 30.49 16.79
C ALA A 14 -3.07 30.53 16.06
N LEU A 15 -3.50 31.71 15.58
CA LEU A 15 -4.73 31.86 14.81
C LEU A 15 -4.66 31.18 13.43
N ILE A 16 -3.53 31.26 12.74
CA ILE A 16 -3.32 30.60 11.43
C ILE A 16 -3.38 29.07 11.56
N ILE A 17 -2.84 28.53 12.66
CA ILE A 17 -2.88 27.08 12.91
C ILE A 17 -4.32 26.63 13.24
N CYS A 18 -5.04 27.40 14.05
CA CYS A 18 -6.45 27.09 14.37
C CYS A 18 -7.37 27.16 13.15
N THR A 19 -7.19 28.13 12.25
CA THR A 19 -7.99 28.21 11.02
C THR A 19 -7.63 27.12 10.01
N GLY A 20 -6.35 26.72 9.94
CA GLY A 20 -5.92 25.56 9.14
C GLY A 20 -6.54 24.25 9.60
N VAL A 21 -6.58 24.00 10.91
CA VAL A 21 -7.21 22.80 11.50
C VAL A 21 -8.74 22.82 11.27
N LEU A 22 -9.39 23.98 11.39
CA LEU A 22 -10.83 24.09 11.17
C LEU A 22 -11.23 23.99 9.68
N ALA A 23 -10.40 24.48 8.76
CA ALA A 23 -10.61 24.34 7.32
C ALA A 23 -10.56 22.87 6.85
N THR A 24 -9.71 22.04 7.47
CA THR A 24 -9.73 20.58 7.20
C THR A 24 -10.99 19.87 7.71
N LYS A 25 -11.70 20.47 8.67
CA LYS A 25 -12.95 19.93 9.24
C LYS A 25 -14.22 20.50 8.59
N LEU A 26 -14.13 21.59 7.84
CA LEU A 26 -15.26 22.25 7.18
C LEU A 26 -15.33 22.03 5.65
N ASN A 27 -14.33 21.39 5.03
CA ASN A 27 -14.41 20.96 3.63
C ASN A 27 -15.21 19.65 3.45
N SER A 28 -16.37 19.56 4.09
CA SER A 28 -17.41 18.60 3.72
C SER A 28 -18.52 19.37 3.00
N PRO A 29 -18.54 19.44 1.66
CA PRO A 29 -19.71 19.97 0.97
C PRO A 29 -20.84 18.95 1.12
N LEU A 30 -21.79 19.28 1.99
CA LEU A 30 -23.04 18.57 2.18
C LEU A 30 -24.16 19.33 1.46
N TYR A 31 -24.74 18.66 0.44
CA TYR A 31 -26.09 18.84 -0.14
C TYR A 31 -26.33 20.14 -0.98
N VAL A 32 -27.06 20.20 -2.12
CA VAL A 32 -28.01 19.33 -2.83
C VAL A 32 -27.97 19.60 -4.35
N ASN A 33 -28.49 18.62 -5.09
CA ASN A 33 -28.74 18.53 -6.53
C ASN A 33 -29.58 19.68 -7.16
N GLY A 34 -29.29 20.03 -8.42
CA GLY A 34 -30.15 20.87 -9.23
C GLY A 34 -29.61 21.24 -10.62
N ALA A 35 -29.79 20.32 -11.58
CA ALA A 35 -29.91 20.53 -13.03
C ALA A 35 -28.64 20.64 -13.91
N ASP A 36 -28.57 19.64 -14.79
CA ASP A 36 -28.12 19.63 -16.19
C ASP A 36 -26.63 19.58 -16.60
N GLU A 37 -26.37 18.46 -17.30
CA GLU A 37 -25.36 18.14 -18.31
C GLU A 37 -23.87 17.94 -17.94
N GLY A 38 -23.39 16.71 -18.20
CA GLY A 38 -22.01 16.48 -18.64
C GLY A 38 -21.10 15.61 -17.76
N SER A 39 -21.34 14.29 -17.76
CA SER A 39 -20.35 13.20 -17.64
C SER A 39 -19.19 13.33 -16.62
N THR A 40 -19.32 12.65 -15.48
CA THR A 40 -18.22 11.85 -14.90
C THR A 40 -18.81 10.81 -13.93
N VAL A 41 -18.37 9.57 -14.07
CA VAL A 41 -18.83 8.43 -13.26
C VAL A 41 -18.19 8.48 -11.88
N SER A 42 -19.01 8.59 -10.82
CA SER A 42 -18.57 8.42 -9.44
C SER A 42 -19.57 7.56 -8.68
N PHE A 43 -19.12 6.36 -8.32
CA PHE A 43 -19.86 5.44 -7.47
C PHE A 43 -19.77 5.95 -6.03
N ASN A 44 -20.91 6.31 -5.43
CA ASN A 44 -20.99 6.43 -3.98
C ASN A 44 -22.37 5.97 -3.48
N ASN A 45 -22.45 4.71 -3.07
CA ASN A 45 -23.56 4.21 -2.27
C ASN A 45 -23.31 4.62 -0.82
N THR A 46 -24.05 5.61 -0.32
CA THR A 46 -24.25 5.77 1.12
C THR A 46 -25.34 4.81 1.56
N SER A 47 -25.03 3.90 2.49
CA SER A 47 -26.02 3.45 3.44
C SER A 47 -25.42 3.43 4.84
N LYS A 48 -26.11 4.12 5.74
CA LYS A 48 -25.76 4.38 7.11
C LYS A 48 -26.52 3.38 7.99
N ASN A 49 -25.78 2.79 8.93
CA ASN A 49 -26.22 2.22 10.20
C ASN A 49 -27.05 0.92 10.18
N SER A 50 -26.48 -0.13 10.77
CA SER A 50 -27.22 -1.03 11.66
C SER A 50 -26.29 -1.65 12.69
N ASN A 51 -26.82 -1.74 13.90
CA ASN A 51 -26.19 -2.19 15.13
C ASN A 51 -25.65 -3.63 15.09
N LYS A 52 -24.72 -3.89 16.02
CA LYS A 52 -24.60 -5.12 16.84
C LYS A 52 -23.95 -6.35 16.19
N ALA A 53 -22.77 -6.64 16.73
CA ALA A 53 -22.18 -7.98 16.90
C ALA A 53 -21.61 -8.68 15.66
N GLU A 54 -20.50 -8.17 15.11
CA GLU A 54 -19.62 -8.95 14.20
C GLU A 54 -18.21 -8.32 14.05
N SER A 55 -17.64 -7.80 15.13
CA SER A 55 -16.40 -6.99 15.11
C SER A 55 -15.09 -7.80 15.21
N LYS A 56 -15.04 -8.99 14.61
CA LYS A 56 -13.78 -9.76 14.52
C LYS A 56 -13.41 -10.20 13.12
N GLU A 57 -14.28 -10.05 12.12
CA GLU A 57 -14.01 -10.51 10.77
C GLU A 57 -13.67 -9.36 9.81
N ASN A 58 -14.33 -8.20 9.97
CA ASN A 58 -14.10 -7.02 9.12
C ASN A 58 -12.68 -6.42 9.27
N SER A 59 -12.12 -6.42 10.48
CA SER A 59 -10.76 -5.89 10.75
C SER A 59 -9.63 -6.74 10.14
N LYS A 60 -9.92 -7.96 9.66
CA LYS A 60 -8.92 -8.92 9.16
C LYS A 60 -8.84 -8.93 7.64
N SER A 61 -9.96 -8.80 6.95
CA SER A 61 -9.95 -8.42 5.53
C SER A 61 -9.21 -7.11 5.33
N ASP A 62 -9.33 -6.19 6.29
CA ASP A 62 -8.60 -4.92 6.28
C ASP A 62 -7.08 -5.14 6.33
N PHE A 63 -6.55 -6.06 7.15
CA PHE A 63 -5.09 -6.30 7.21
C PHE A 63 -4.51 -6.70 5.86
N PHE A 64 -5.14 -7.66 5.17
CA PHE A 64 -4.61 -8.14 3.88
C PHE A 64 -4.74 -7.08 2.80
N ALA A 65 -5.86 -6.37 2.74
CA ALA A 65 -6.08 -5.28 1.79
C ALA A 65 -5.13 -4.09 2.06
N GLU A 66 -5.00 -3.66 3.30
CA GLU A 66 -4.13 -2.55 3.72
C GLU A 66 -2.66 -2.88 3.51
N THR A 67 -2.23 -4.11 3.83
CA THR A 67 -0.84 -4.54 3.62
C THR A 67 -0.50 -4.55 2.13
N LYS A 68 -1.39 -5.06 1.27
CA LYS A 68 -1.19 -5.01 -0.18
C LYS A 68 -1.13 -3.58 -0.70
N LEU A 69 -2.10 -2.76 -0.31
CA LEU A 69 -2.13 -1.35 -0.71
C LEU A 69 -0.84 -0.63 -0.28
N THR A 70 -0.39 -0.84 0.95
CA THR A 70 0.84 -0.23 1.47
C THR A 70 2.07 -0.73 0.71
N ARG A 71 2.16 -2.03 0.42
CA ARG A 71 3.24 -2.62 -0.39
C ARG A 71 3.27 -1.99 -1.78
N ASP A 72 2.13 -1.93 -2.46
CA ASP A 72 2.01 -1.37 -3.81
C ASP A 72 2.33 0.12 -3.85
N GLN A 73 1.86 0.90 -2.86
CA GLN A 73 2.19 2.32 -2.74
C GLN A 73 3.69 2.53 -2.51
N LYS A 74 4.33 1.74 -1.64
CA LYS A 74 5.77 1.82 -1.37
C LYS A 74 6.57 1.45 -2.62
N ALA A 75 6.18 0.39 -3.34
CA ALA A 75 6.81 -0.02 -4.58
C ALA A 75 6.69 1.07 -5.65
N ALA A 76 5.50 1.64 -5.83
CA ALA A 76 5.27 2.73 -6.79
C ALA A 76 6.11 3.98 -6.48
N GLN A 77 6.15 4.40 -5.21
CA GLN A 77 6.98 5.53 -4.77
C GLN A 77 8.46 5.26 -5.03
N THR A 78 8.94 4.05 -4.69
CA THR A 78 10.35 3.67 -4.89
C THR A 78 10.72 3.63 -6.37
N LEU A 79 9.86 3.07 -7.22
CA LEU A 79 10.05 3.06 -8.67
C LEU A 79 10.08 4.49 -9.24
N GLN A 80 9.22 5.38 -8.76
CA GLN A 80 9.22 6.79 -9.17
C GLN A 80 10.51 7.51 -8.75
N THR A 81 11.01 7.27 -7.54
CA THR A 81 12.28 7.83 -7.05
C THR A 81 13.45 7.34 -7.89
N LEU A 82 13.54 6.02 -8.11
CA LEU A 82 14.59 5.43 -8.95
C LEU A 82 14.52 5.98 -10.38
N LYS A 83 13.32 6.11 -10.94
CA LYS A 83 13.12 6.68 -12.28
C LYS A 83 13.59 8.13 -12.36
N SER A 84 13.29 8.94 -11.35
CA SER A 84 13.75 10.33 -11.28
C SER A 84 15.28 10.42 -11.21
N LEU A 85 15.92 9.50 -10.48
CA LEU A 85 17.38 9.43 -10.39
C LEU A 85 18.02 9.04 -11.74
N ILE A 86 17.41 8.09 -12.46
CA ILE A 86 17.85 7.68 -13.80
C ILE A 86 17.75 8.86 -14.79
N ASP A 87 16.68 9.64 -14.71
CA ASP A 87 16.38 10.74 -15.63
C ASP A 87 17.16 12.04 -15.31
N ASP A 88 17.69 12.19 -14.10
CA ASP A 88 18.44 13.39 -13.69
C ASP A 88 19.80 13.47 -14.42
N LYS A 89 20.02 14.56 -15.16
CA LYS A 89 21.24 14.78 -15.95
C LYS A 89 22.49 15.05 -15.10
N ASN A 90 22.32 15.41 -13.83
CA ASN A 90 23.41 15.74 -12.91
C ASN A 90 23.96 14.52 -12.16
N VAL A 91 23.28 13.37 -12.27
CA VAL A 91 23.68 12.13 -11.61
C VAL A 91 24.76 11.42 -12.46
N PRO A 92 25.87 10.98 -11.85
CA PRO A 92 26.89 10.19 -12.52
C PRO A 92 26.31 8.94 -13.19
N LYS A 93 26.93 8.51 -14.30
CA LYS A 93 26.45 7.35 -15.05
C LYS A 93 26.42 6.07 -14.19
N GLU A 94 27.41 5.88 -13.33
CA GLU A 94 27.50 4.71 -12.44
C GLU A 94 26.27 4.60 -11.51
N ASP A 95 25.88 5.71 -10.87
CA ASP A 95 24.70 5.77 -10.00
C ASP A 95 23.41 5.52 -10.79
N LYS A 96 23.34 5.95 -12.06
CA LYS A 96 22.20 5.65 -12.95
C LYS A 96 22.13 4.18 -13.32
N ASP A 97 23.26 3.55 -13.59
CA ASP A 97 23.33 2.15 -13.93
C ASP A 97 22.89 1.30 -12.72
N GLU A 98 23.32 1.67 -11.51
CA GLU A 98 22.84 1.06 -10.25
C GLU A 98 21.33 1.28 -10.05
N ALA A 99 20.85 2.50 -10.25
CA ALA A 99 19.43 2.83 -10.14
C ALA A 99 18.58 2.06 -11.15
N THR A 100 19.07 1.87 -12.36
CA THR A 100 18.42 1.10 -13.43
C THR A 100 18.35 -0.38 -13.08
N ALA A 101 19.42 -0.93 -12.50
CA ALA A 101 19.43 -2.31 -12.01
C ALA A 101 18.39 -2.49 -10.88
N LYS A 102 18.36 -1.58 -9.90
CA LYS A 102 17.37 -1.60 -8.81
C LYS A 102 15.94 -1.43 -9.32
N TYR A 103 15.71 -0.53 -10.28
CA TYR A 103 14.41 -0.30 -10.90
C TYR A 103 13.90 -1.55 -11.58
N THR A 104 14.75 -2.18 -12.42
CA THR A 104 14.40 -3.40 -13.14
C THR A 104 14.13 -4.54 -12.18
N LYS A 105 14.97 -4.71 -11.14
CA LYS A 105 14.78 -5.73 -10.10
C LYS A 105 13.44 -5.55 -9.38
N LEU A 106 13.17 -4.36 -8.85
CA LEU A 106 11.93 -4.08 -8.13
C LEU A 106 10.68 -4.27 -9.00
N ALA A 107 10.74 -3.89 -10.28
CA ALA A 107 9.63 -4.08 -11.21
C ALA A 107 9.37 -5.57 -11.49
N MET A 108 10.44 -6.36 -11.67
CA MET A 108 10.34 -7.81 -11.84
C MET A 108 9.81 -8.49 -10.57
N ASP A 109 10.35 -8.12 -9.40
CA ASP A 109 9.93 -8.65 -8.10
C ASP A 109 8.43 -8.38 -7.88
N SER A 110 7.96 -7.16 -8.13
CA SER A 110 6.52 -6.80 -8.03
C SER A 110 5.64 -7.64 -8.98
N ASN A 111 6.15 -7.96 -10.17
CA ASN A 111 5.45 -8.83 -11.12
C ASN A 111 5.38 -10.28 -10.62
N TYR A 112 6.49 -10.79 -10.07
CA TYR A 112 6.55 -12.13 -9.49
C TYR A 112 5.65 -12.26 -8.27
N GLU A 113 5.65 -11.29 -7.36
CA GLU A 113 4.73 -11.22 -6.21
C GLU A 113 3.28 -11.38 -6.67
N SER A 114 2.86 -10.57 -7.65
CA SER A 114 1.49 -10.60 -8.18
C SER A 114 1.13 -11.95 -8.82
N LYS A 115 2.06 -12.55 -9.57
CA LYS A 115 1.88 -13.87 -10.18
C LYS A 115 1.79 -14.98 -9.13
N ILE A 116 2.67 -14.97 -8.13
CA ILE A 116 2.68 -15.93 -7.03
C ILE A 116 1.35 -15.86 -6.27
N GLU A 117 0.90 -14.66 -5.91
CA GLU A 117 -0.39 -14.48 -5.23
C GLU A 117 -1.55 -15.03 -6.05
N SER A 118 -1.59 -14.74 -7.36
CA SER A 118 -2.63 -15.23 -8.26
C SER A 118 -2.64 -16.77 -8.35
N VAL A 119 -1.47 -17.38 -8.50
CA VAL A 119 -1.34 -18.84 -8.58
C VAL A 119 -1.72 -19.51 -7.26
N LEU A 120 -1.30 -18.95 -6.12
CA LEU A 120 -1.67 -19.50 -4.81
C LEU A 120 -3.17 -19.37 -4.56
N LYS A 121 -3.79 -18.23 -4.89
CA LYS A 121 -5.25 -18.08 -4.84
C LYS A 121 -5.98 -19.11 -5.71
N SER A 122 -5.47 -19.37 -6.91
CA SER A 122 -6.04 -20.39 -7.81
C SER A 122 -5.96 -21.82 -7.26
N LYS A 123 -5.03 -22.09 -6.33
CA LYS A 123 -4.88 -23.38 -5.65
C LYS A 123 -5.78 -23.54 -4.43
N GLY A 124 -6.56 -22.52 -4.07
CA GLY A 124 -7.51 -22.57 -2.95
C GLY A 124 -7.05 -21.88 -1.67
N PHE A 125 -5.94 -21.13 -1.69
CA PHE A 125 -5.56 -20.26 -0.57
C PHE A 125 -6.38 -18.96 -0.63
N ASP A 126 -7.07 -18.59 0.45
CA ASP A 126 -8.02 -17.46 0.48
C ASP A 126 -7.38 -16.11 0.11
N ASP A 127 -6.72 -15.47 1.08
CA ASP A 127 -5.93 -14.26 0.86
C ASP A 127 -4.47 -14.57 1.05
N VAL A 128 -3.67 -14.13 0.08
CA VAL A 128 -2.24 -14.37 0.02
C VAL A 128 -1.58 -13.05 -0.26
N ILE A 129 -0.55 -12.73 0.50
CA ILE A 129 0.39 -11.64 0.23
C ILE A 129 1.74 -12.27 -0.04
N CYS A 130 2.36 -11.89 -1.14
CA CYS A 130 3.76 -12.20 -1.42
C CYS A 130 4.55 -10.89 -1.42
N SER A 131 5.65 -10.87 -0.68
CA SER A 131 6.62 -9.79 -0.70
C SER A 131 8.01 -10.36 -0.96
N ILE A 132 8.71 -9.84 -1.95
CA ILE A 132 10.06 -10.23 -2.33
C ILE A 132 10.98 -9.06 -2.00
N GLU A 133 11.98 -9.31 -1.16
CA GLU A 133 12.98 -8.31 -0.80
C GLU A 133 14.34 -9.01 -0.65
N ASN A 134 15.38 -8.48 -1.30
CA ASN A 134 16.74 -9.01 -1.21
C ASN A 134 16.85 -10.52 -1.50
N ASP A 135 16.18 -10.99 -2.56
CA ASP A 135 16.17 -12.40 -2.98
C ASP A 135 15.58 -13.36 -1.94
N LYS A 136 14.79 -12.83 -1.02
CA LYS A 136 13.98 -13.57 -0.05
C LYS A 136 12.50 -13.30 -0.29
N ALA A 137 11.71 -14.36 -0.35
CA ALA A 137 10.26 -14.27 -0.47
C ALA A 137 9.59 -14.49 0.88
N ARG A 138 8.73 -13.56 1.30
CA ARG A 138 7.81 -13.71 2.43
C ARG A 138 6.41 -13.92 1.88
N VAL A 139 5.77 -15.03 2.26
CA VAL A 139 4.39 -15.35 1.87
C VAL A 139 3.52 -15.39 3.11
N ILE A 140 2.53 -14.52 3.18
CA ILE A 140 1.54 -14.47 4.27
C ILE A 140 0.22 -15.01 3.72
N ILE A 141 -0.32 -16.06 4.36
CA ILE A 141 -1.56 -16.72 3.96
C ILE A 141 -2.62 -16.52 5.03
N LYS A 142 -3.84 -16.21 4.60
CA LYS A 142 -5.01 -16.12 5.46
C LYS A 142 -5.38 -17.50 5.98
N GLY A 143 -5.38 -17.68 7.29
CA GLY A 143 -5.66 -18.95 7.91
C GLY A 143 -5.50 -18.92 9.42
N LYS A 144 -6.30 -19.73 10.12
CA LYS A 144 -6.22 -19.89 11.58
C LYS A 144 -5.28 -21.01 11.99
N ASP A 145 -5.17 -22.01 11.13
CA ASP A 145 -4.42 -23.23 11.37
C ASP A 145 -3.03 -23.13 10.75
N LYS A 146 -2.09 -23.92 11.30
CA LYS A 146 -0.80 -24.10 10.66
C LYS A 146 -0.99 -24.83 9.34
N LEU A 147 -0.27 -24.37 8.31
CA LEU A 147 -0.19 -25.06 7.03
C LEU A 147 0.37 -26.46 7.22
N THR A 148 -0.16 -27.42 6.47
CA THR A 148 0.41 -28.75 6.37
C THR A 148 1.77 -28.72 5.66
N ASP A 149 2.56 -29.77 5.85
CA ASP A 149 3.85 -29.92 5.14
C ASP A 149 3.66 -29.92 3.62
N LYS A 150 2.54 -30.49 3.15
CA LYS A 150 2.19 -30.51 1.73
C LYS A 150 1.91 -29.10 1.20
N GLU A 151 1.07 -28.33 1.89
CA GLU A 151 0.76 -26.94 1.50
C GLU A 151 2.01 -26.07 1.51
N THR A 152 2.83 -26.20 2.57
CA THR A 152 4.11 -25.49 2.70
C THR A 152 5.03 -25.80 1.53
N ARG A 153 5.13 -27.07 1.13
CA ARG A 153 5.93 -27.49 -0.04
C ARG A 153 5.36 -26.94 -1.34
N ASP A 154 4.04 -26.98 -1.52
CA ASP A 154 3.37 -26.46 -2.71
C ASP A 154 3.61 -24.95 -2.85
N ILE A 155 3.57 -24.18 -1.75
CA ILE A 155 3.87 -22.74 -1.74
C ILE A 155 5.33 -22.50 -2.14
N LYS A 156 6.29 -23.22 -1.53
CA LYS A 156 7.71 -23.09 -1.87
C LYS A 156 7.99 -23.40 -3.34
N ASN A 157 7.38 -24.45 -3.88
CA ASN A 157 7.51 -24.81 -5.28
C ASN A 157 6.98 -23.72 -6.22
N VAL A 158 5.84 -23.10 -5.89
CA VAL A 158 5.27 -22.01 -6.70
C VAL A 158 6.20 -20.79 -6.70
N VAL A 159 6.69 -20.39 -5.53
CA VAL A 159 7.63 -19.26 -5.42
C VAL A 159 8.89 -19.54 -6.23
N MET A 160 9.52 -20.69 -6.01
CA MET A 160 10.73 -21.09 -6.73
C MET A 160 10.50 -21.17 -8.25
N SER A 161 9.36 -21.68 -8.70
CA SER A 161 9.04 -21.80 -10.13
C SER A 161 8.83 -20.45 -10.82
N ILE A 162 8.39 -19.41 -10.10
CA ILE A 162 8.04 -18.11 -10.70
C ILE A 162 9.20 -17.12 -10.58
N SER A 163 9.83 -17.03 -9.41
CA SER A 163 10.86 -16.01 -9.13
C SER A 163 12.27 -16.58 -9.05
N ASN A 164 12.44 -17.91 -9.11
CA ASN A 164 13.73 -18.59 -8.90
C ASN A 164 14.35 -18.33 -7.51
N ILE A 165 13.53 -17.93 -6.53
CA ILE A 165 13.94 -17.69 -5.15
C ILE A 165 13.79 -18.96 -4.31
N GLN A 166 14.86 -19.32 -3.60
CA GLN A 166 14.89 -20.50 -2.73
C GLN A 166 14.58 -20.17 -1.27
N GLU A 167 14.95 -18.97 -0.80
CA GLU A 167 14.66 -18.54 0.57
C GLU A 167 13.22 -18.05 0.67
N VAL A 168 12.35 -18.94 1.18
CA VAL A 168 10.92 -18.66 1.33
C VAL A 168 10.52 -18.77 2.80
N GLU A 169 10.05 -17.65 3.35
CA GLU A 169 9.46 -17.54 4.67
C GLU A 169 7.94 -17.55 4.54
N ILE A 170 7.26 -18.43 5.26
CA ILE A 170 5.81 -18.62 5.16
C ILE A 170 5.19 -18.36 6.53
N GLU A 171 4.17 -17.50 6.55
CA GLU A 171 3.42 -17.13 7.75
C GLU A 171 1.92 -17.30 7.51
N THR A 172 1.21 -17.70 8.55
CA THR A 172 -0.26 -17.74 8.57
C THR A 172 -0.79 -16.62 9.44
N LYS A 173 -1.76 -15.86 8.94
CA LYS A 173 -2.39 -14.76 9.69
C LYS A 173 -3.91 -14.82 9.56
N GLN A 174 -4.61 -14.51 10.65
CA GLN A 174 -6.08 -14.53 10.67
C GLN A 174 -6.67 -13.25 10.11
#